data_AF-A0A1L8DYJ8-F1
#
_entry.id   AF-A0A1L8DYJ8-F1
#
_cell.length_a   1.000
_cell.length_b   1.000
_cell.length_c   1.000
_cell.angle_alpha   90.00
_cell.angle_beta   90.00
_cell.angle_gamma   90.00
#
_symmetry.space_group_name_H-M   'P 1'
#
loop_
_entity.id
_entity.type
_entity.pdbx_description
1 polymer ?
#
loop_
_entity_poly.entity_id
_entity_poly.type
_entity_poly.pdbx_seq_one_letter_code
_entity_poly.pdbx_strand_id
1 'polypeptide(L)'
;REHLESLSEKNRRGMELIDSGIICLCLDDLSYGDLDVAARVRDHLYANGSNRWFDKSISVIVSSDSRSTVTFEHSWGDGVAVLRYFNELFKEMSQKPFVNEGTTSQASSEDAIEKISFDLDDKLKSGIDEAKKRHKIVEEIVQSCKDKS
;
A
#
# COMPACT_ATOMS: atom_id res chain seq x y z
N ARG A 1 -2.79 9.60 -15.51
CA ARG A 1 -3.84 8.57 -15.54
C ARG A 1 -4.47 8.44 -16.92
N GLU A 2 -5.16 9.47 -17.43
CA GLU A 2 -5.80 9.43 -18.77
C GLU A 2 -4.84 8.99 -19.90
N HIS A 3 -3.62 9.54 -19.93
CA HIS A 3 -2.60 9.14 -20.91
C HIS A 3 -2.19 7.66 -20.80
N LEU A 4 -2.18 7.07 -19.59
CA LEU A 4 -1.86 5.65 -19.41
C LEU A 4 -2.98 4.76 -19.97
N GLU A 5 -4.23 5.11 -19.66
CA GLU A 5 -5.42 4.36 -20.09
C GLU A 5 -5.65 4.45 -21.60
N SER A 6 -5.20 5.53 -22.26
CA SER A 6 -5.32 5.69 -23.72
C SER A 6 -4.30 4.90 -24.53
N LEU A 7 -3.20 4.43 -23.92
CA LEU A 7 -2.14 3.69 -24.65
C LEU A 7 -2.53 2.27 -25.02
N SER A 8 -3.31 1.58 -24.19
CA SER A 8 -3.75 0.22 -24.48
C SER A 8 -4.98 -0.19 -23.66
N GLU A 9 -5.76 -1.13 -24.22
CA GLU A 9 -6.87 -1.77 -23.52
C GLU A 9 -6.42 -2.45 -22.22
N LYS A 10 -5.23 -3.06 -22.25
CA LYS A 10 -4.59 -3.72 -21.13
C LYS A 10 -4.34 -2.75 -19.96
N ASN A 11 -3.87 -1.53 -20.25
CA ASN A 11 -3.69 -0.51 -19.24
C ASN A 11 -5.02 -0.09 -18.61
N ARG A 12 -6.06 0.11 -19.42
CA ARG A 12 -7.39 0.46 -18.92
C ARG A 12 -7.95 -0.63 -18.01
N ARG A 13 -7.94 -1.88 -18.45
CA ARG A 13 -8.34 -3.04 -17.62
C ARG A 13 -7.54 -3.11 -16.32
N GLY A 14 -6.23 -2.88 -16.38
CA GLY A 14 -5.38 -2.86 -15.18
C GLY A 14 -5.81 -1.80 -14.17
N MET A 15 -6.12 -0.59 -14.63
CA MET A 15 -6.64 0.49 -13.78
C MET A 15 -8.02 0.15 -13.19
N GLU A 16 -8.93 -0.41 -14.00
CA GLU A 16 -10.26 -0.85 -13.54
C GLU A 16 -10.17 -1.93 -12.45
N LEU A 17 -9.27 -2.92 -12.61
CA LEU A 17 -9.04 -3.94 -11.59
C LEU A 17 -8.55 -3.33 -10.28
N ILE A 18 -7.60 -2.39 -10.34
CA ILE A 18 -7.09 -1.71 -9.15
C ILE A 18 -8.19 -0.89 -8.47
N ASP A 19 -8.98 -0.13 -9.23
CA ASP A 19 -10.08 0.68 -8.70
C ASP A 19 -11.17 -0.19 -8.05
N SER A 20 -11.55 -1.28 -8.70
CA SER A 20 -12.59 -2.21 -8.24
C SER A 20 -12.18 -3.08 -7.04
N GLY A 21 -10.88 -3.21 -6.75
CA GLY A 21 -10.39 -3.98 -5.61
C GLY A 21 -10.97 -3.49 -4.28
N ILE A 22 -11.06 -4.35 -3.27
CA ILE A 22 -11.63 -3.96 -1.97
C ILE A 22 -10.60 -3.15 -1.15
N ILE A 23 -9.36 -3.63 -1.12
CA ILE A 23 -8.23 -3.02 -0.41
C ILE A 23 -6.97 -3.10 -1.27
N CYS A 24 -5.96 -2.31 -0.96
CA CYS A 24 -4.59 -2.54 -1.42
C CYS A 24 -3.80 -3.26 -0.32
N LEU A 25 -3.23 -4.42 -0.59
CA LEU A 25 -2.33 -5.12 0.34
C LEU A 25 -0.89 -4.90 -0.12
N CYS A 26 -0.10 -4.20 0.69
CA CYS A 26 1.31 -3.90 0.43
C CYS A 26 2.19 -4.81 1.29
N LEU A 27 2.88 -5.75 0.65
CA LEU A 27 3.86 -6.61 1.31
C LEU A 27 5.25 -5.98 1.19
N ASP A 28 5.76 -5.46 2.30
CA ASP A 28 7.07 -4.78 2.37
C ASP A 28 8.16 -5.76 2.81
N ASP A 29 9.37 -5.58 2.27
CA ASP A 29 10.59 -6.29 2.67
C ASP A 29 11.32 -5.61 3.84
N LEU A 30 10.85 -4.44 4.27
CA LEU A 30 11.40 -3.66 5.37
C LEU A 30 11.19 -4.35 6.73
N SER A 31 12.15 -4.18 7.63
CA SER A 31 12.11 -4.70 9.01
C SER A 31 12.66 -3.65 9.95
N TYR A 32 12.07 -3.53 11.14
CA TYR A 32 12.44 -2.53 12.13
C TYR A 32 12.81 -3.19 13.46
N GLY A 33 13.77 -2.62 14.17
CA GLY A 33 13.95 -2.91 15.59
C GLY A 33 12.80 -2.33 16.43
N ASP A 34 12.60 -2.85 17.65
CA ASP A 34 11.52 -2.40 18.55
C ASP A 34 11.56 -0.90 18.86
N LEU A 35 12.75 -0.29 18.81
CA LEU A 35 13.00 1.08 19.22
C LEU A 35 12.80 2.13 18.11
N ASP A 36 12.73 1.74 16.84
CA ASP A 36 12.61 2.71 15.73
C ASP A 36 11.16 2.90 15.26
N VAL A 37 10.31 3.29 16.21
CA VAL A 37 8.88 3.56 15.95
C VAL A 37 8.72 4.67 14.90
N ALA A 38 9.57 5.69 14.93
CA ALA A 38 9.48 6.82 14.03
C ALA A 38 9.82 6.43 12.59
N ALA A 39 10.89 5.66 12.34
CA ALA A 39 11.15 5.15 10.98
C ALA A 39 10.03 4.24 10.51
N ARG A 40 9.58 3.33 11.38
CA ARG A 40 8.47 2.43 11.05
C ARG A 40 7.23 3.19 10.59
N VAL A 41 6.79 4.21 11.35
CA VAL A 41 5.60 5.00 10.97
C VAL A 41 5.80 5.72 9.64
N ARG A 42 6.98 6.34 9.42
CA ARG A 42 7.27 7.01 8.14
C ARG A 42 7.18 6.05 6.95
N ASP A 43 7.80 4.89 7.08
CA ASP A 43 7.85 3.93 5.98
C ASP A 43 6.49 3.26 5.75
N HIS A 44 5.73 2.96 6.80
CA HIS A 44 4.36 2.46 6.62
C HIS A 44 3.43 3.51 5.99
N LEU A 45 3.67 4.81 6.23
CA LEU A 45 2.90 5.89 5.59
C LEU A 45 3.21 6.03 4.11
N TYR A 46 4.49 6.04 3.71
CA TYR A 46 4.85 6.34 2.33
C TYR A 46 6.05 5.57 1.76
N ALA A 47 7.00 5.09 2.59
CA ALA A 47 8.24 4.41 2.16
C ALA A 47 8.87 5.11 0.94
N ASN A 48 9.33 4.37 -0.07
CA ASN A 48 9.83 4.94 -1.33
C ASN A 48 8.72 5.25 -2.36
N GLY A 49 7.45 5.16 -1.96
CA GLY A 49 6.27 5.42 -2.79
C GLY A 49 5.98 4.39 -3.89
N SER A 50 6.80 3.35 -4.07
CA SER A 50 6.66 2.40 -5.19
C SER A 50 5.78 1.17 -4.88
N ASN A 51 5.65 0.80 -3.61
CA ASN A 51 4.76 -0.27 -3.14
C ASN A 51 3.51 0.33 -2.45
N ARG A 52 2.95 1.41 -3.02
CA ARG A 52 1.80 2.14 -2.46
C ARG A 52 0.85 2.53 -3.58
N TRP A 53 -0.45 2.49 -3.29
CA TRP A 53 -1.49 3.06 -4.14
C TRP A 53 -2.30 4.08 -3.35
N PHE A 54 -1.85 5.33 -3.34
CA PHE A 54 -2.38 6.38 -2.47
C PHE A 54 -3.84 6.74 -2.74
N ASP A 55 -4.34 6.48 -3.94
CA ASP A 55 -5.74 6.72 -4.32
C ASP A 55 -6.69 5.63 -3.77
N LYS A 56 -6.16 4.56 -3.17
CA LYS A 56 -7.00 3.50 -2.61
C LYS A 56 -7.56 3.92 -1.26
N SER A 57 -8.87 3.75 -1.08
CA SER A 57 -9.60 4.03 0.15
C SER A 57 -8.94 3.46 1.41
N ILE A 58 -8.50 2.20 1.36
CA ILE A 58 -7.86 1.48 2.46
C ILE A 58 -6.68 0.68 1.90
N SER A 59 -5.51 0.86 2.50
CA SER A 59 -4.32 0.06 2.21
C SER A 59 -3.76 -0.58 3.48
N VAL A 60 -3.56 -1.90 3.46
CA VAL A 60 -2.94 -2.65 4.56
C VAL A 60 -1.48 -2.90 4.19
N ILE A 61 -0.56 -2.41 5.01
CA ILE A 61 0.88 -2.62 4.87
C ILE A 61 1.30 -3.71 5.86
N VAL A 62 2.05 -4.70 5.38
CA VAL A 62 2.65 -5.75 6.21
C VAL A 62 4.15 -5.80 5.93
N SER A 63 4.96 -5.54 6.94
CA SER A 63 6.43 -5.62 6.87
C SER A 63 6.95 -7.02 7.15
N SER A 64 8.20 -7.30 6.79
CA SER A 64 8.80 -8.64 6.89
C SER A 64 8.99 -9.10 8.35
N ASP A 65 8.99 -8.17 9.30
CA ASP A 65 8.96 -8.43 10.75
C ASP A 65 7.54 -8.66 11.31
N SER A 66 6.56 -8.95 10.44
CA SER A 66 5.17 -9.25 10.79
C SER A 66 4.41 -8.10 11.46
N ARG A 67 4.89 -6.86 11.31
CA ARG A 67 4.14 -5.67 11.73
C ARG A 67 3.20 -5.25 10.63
N SER A 68 2.03 -4.75 11.03
CA SER A 68 1.04 -4.25 10.08
C SER A 68 0.58 -2.85 10.44
N THR A 69 0.23 -2.09 9.42
CA THR A 69 -0.39 -0.77 9.54
C THR A 69 -1.48 -0.67 8.50
N VAL A 70 -2.52 0.11 8.79
CA VAL A 70 -3.49 0.45 7.77
C VAL A 70 -3.49 1.96 7.55
N THR A 71 -3.41 2.34 6.29
CA THR A 71 -3.55 3.71 5.83
C THR A 71 -4.89 3.85 5.10
N PHE A 72 -5.46 5.06 5.15
CA PHE A 72 -6.72 5.36 4.48
C PHE A 72 -6.64 6.69 3.77
N GLU A 73 -7.37 6.79 2.67
CA GLU A 73 -7.53 8.03 1.92
C GLU A 73 -8.64 8.87 2.59
N HIS A 74 -8.33 10.13 2.88
CA HIS A 74 -9.18 10.98 3.74
C HIS A 74 -10.49 11.44 3.09
N SER A 75 -10.59 11.46 1.76
CA SER A 75 -11.83 11.80 1.07
C SER A 75 -12.87 10.68 1.11
N TRP A 76 -12.44 9.43 1.32
CA TRP A 76 -13.32 8.27 1.33
C TRP A 76 -14.17 8.14 2.60
N GLY A 77 -13.66 8.53 3.77
CA GLY A 77 -14.36 8.33 5.03
C GLY A 77 -13.85 9.20 6.17
N ASP A 78 -14.72 9.45 7.15
CA ASP A 78 -14.31 10.14 8.37
C ASP A 78 -13.44 9.23 9.25
N GLY A 79 -12.58 9.84 10.07
CA GLY A 79 -11.66 9.09 10.93
C GLY A 79 -12.35 8.21 11.98
N VAL A 80 -13.62 8.48 12.32
CA VAL A 80 -14.37 7.71 13.32
C VAL A 80 -14.82 6.37 12.71
N ALA A 81 -15.33 6.39 11.49
CA ALA A 81 -15.74 5.20 10.75
C ALA A 81 -14.54 4.27 10.52
N VAL A 82 -13.41 4.84 10.11
CA VAL A 82 -12.17 4.10 9.87
C VAL A 82 -11.61 3.50 11.16
N LEU A 83 -11.57 4.27 12.26
CA LEU A 83 -11.11 3.76 13.54
C LEU A 83 -12.01 2.63 14.08
N ARG A 84 -13.33 2.75 13.89
CA ARG A 84 -14.27 1.69 14.26
C ARG A 84 -14.00 0.41 13.45
N TYR A 85 -13.81 0.53 12.14
CA TYR A 85 -13.44 -0.60 11.28
C TYR A 85 -12.18 -1.30 11.80
N PHE A 86 -11.12 -0.55 12.13
CA PHE A 86 -9.90 -1.13 12.68
C PHE A 86 -10.10 -1.82 14.02
N ASN A 87 -10.83 -1.21 14.93
CA ASN A 87 -11.05 -1.78 16.25
C ASN A 87 -11.84 -3.10 16.16
N GLU A 88 -12.86 -3.18 15.30
CA GLU A 88 -13.63 -4.41 15.10
C GLU A 88 -12.78 -5.49 14.43
N LEU A 89 -12.04 -5.18 13.36
CA LEU A 89 -11.13 -6.13 12.72
C LEU A 89 -10.08 -6.67 13.69
N PHE A 90 -9.42 -5.78 14.43
CA PHE A 90 -8.40 -6.17 15.40
C PHE A 90 -8.98 -7.08 16.49
N LYS A 91 -10.17 -6.74 17.00
CA LYS A 91 -10.88 -7.55 18.00
C LYS A 91 -11.24 -8.92 17.44
N GLU A 92 -11.80 -9.01 16.23
CA GLU A 92 -12.14 -10.29 15.61
C GLU A 92 -10.90 -11.15 15.37
N MET A 93 -9.84 -10.59 14.78
CA MET A 93 -8.59 -11.32 14.54
C MET A 93 -7.94 -11.81 15.83
N SER A 94 -8.02 -11.03 16.92
CA SER A 94 -7.41 -11.39 18.20
C SER A 94 -8.23 -12.40 19.01
N GLN A 95 -9.57 -12.34 18.93
CA GLN A 95 -10.47 -13.15 19.77
C GLN A 95 -10.96 -14.42 19.07
N LYS A 96 -11.11 -14.38 17.75
CA LYS A 96 -11.65 -15.48 16.93
C LYS A 96 -10.88 -15.57 15.60
N PRO A 97 -9.57 -15.88 15.65
CA PRO A 97 -8.78 -15.98 14.43
C PRO A 97 -9.35 -17.06 13.50
N PHE A 98 -9.69 -16.67 12.27
CA PHE A 98 -10.20 -17.60 11.25
C PHE A 98 -9.13 -18.62 10.83
N VAL A 99 -7.86 -18.20 10.85
CA VAL A 99 -6.69 -19.03 10.54
C VAL A 99 -5.90 -19.27 11.82
N ASN A 100 -5.57 -20.53 12.10
CA ASN A 100 -4.76 -20.98 13.23
C ASN A 100 -3.65 -21.94 12.76
N GLU A 101 -2.77 -22.36 13.67
CA GLU A 101 -1.61 -23.22 13.35
C GLU A 101 -1.97 -24.54 12.63
N GLY A 102 -3.20 -25.06 12.84
CA GLY A 102 -3.70 -26.26 12.19
C GLY A 102 -4.48 -26.01 10.89
N THR A 103 -4.66 -24.75 10.51
CA THR A 103 -5.41 -24.39 9.30
C THR A 103 -4.57 -24.73 8.07
N THR A 104 -5.01 -25.74 7.33
CA THR A 104 -4.39 -26.11 6.07
C THR A 104 -4.76 -25.08 5.01
N SER A 105 -3.76 -24.54 4.31
CA SER A 105 -4.03 -23.66 3.16
C SER A 105 -4.87 -24.42 2.14
N GLN A 106 -6.08 -23.94 1.90
CA GLN A 106 -6.78 -24.26 0.67
C GLN A 106 -6.11 -23.42 -0.41
N ALA A 107 -5.07 -23.98 -1.03
CA ALA A 107 -4.37 -23.29 -2.10
C ALA A 107 -5.39 -22.91 -3.17
N SER A 108 -5.65 -21.61 -3.30
CA SER A 108 -6.24 -21.09 -4.52
C SER A 108 -5.33 -21.52 -5.67
N SER A 109 -5.90 -22.01 -6.77
CA SER A 109 -5.06 -22.31 -7.94
C SER A 109 -4.27 -21.07 -8.33
N GLU A 110 -3.09 -21.23 -8.93
CA GLU A 110 -2.30 -20.10 -9.44
C GLU A 110 -3.14 -19.19 -10.37
N ASP A 111 -4.20 -19.73 -10.97
CA ASP A 111 -5.18 -18.99 -11.77
C ASP A 111 -5.97 -17.91 -11.00
N ALA A 112 -5.96 -17.94 -9.66
CA ALA A 112 -6.63 -16.93 -8.84
C ALA A 112 -5.84 -15.61 -8.72
N ILE A 113 -4.58 -15.59 -9.16
CA ILE A 113 -3.70 -14.42 -9.06
C ILE A 113 -3.39 -13.90 -10.47
N GLU A 114 -3.85 -12.69 -10.77
CA GLU A 114 -3.55 -11.99 -12.04
C GLU A 114 -2.49 -10.91 -11.81
N LYS A 115 -1.32 -11.02 -12.45
CA LYS A 115 -0.32 -9.95 -12.44
C LYS A 115 -0.75 -8.82 -13.38
N ILE A 116 -1.08 -7.67 -12.81
CA ILE A 116 -1.32 -6.44 -13.58
C ILE A 116 0.01 -5.93 -14.14
N SER A 117 0.06 -5.67 -15.45
CA SER A 117 1.21 -5.07 -16.11
C SER A 117 0.76 -3.93 -16.99
N PHE A 118 1.58 -2.89 -17.08
CA PHE A 118 1.29 -1.68 -17.84
C PHE A 118 2.25 -1.55 -19.02
N ASP A 119 1.70 -1.15 -20.16
CA ASP A 119 2.45 -0.76 -21.34
C ASP A 119 2.82 0.72 -21.18
N LEU A 120 4.13 1.00 -21.15
CA LEU A 120 4.67 2.32 -20.86
C LEU A 120 5.41 2.90 -22.06
N ASP A 121 5.00 4.08 -22.50
CA ASP A 121 5.73 4.90 -23.45
C ASP A 121 6.82 5.75 -22.75
N ASP A 122 7.62 6.46 -23.52
CA ASP A 122 8.74 7.24 -22.98
C ASP A 122 8.25 8.45 -22.15
N LYS A 123 7.06 8.96 -22.45
CA LYS A 123 6.42 10.03 -21.66
C LYS A 123 6.07 9.52 -20.26
N LEU A 124 5.46 8.34 -20.14
CA LEU A 124 5.13 7.73 -18.85
C LEU A 124 6.37 7.35 -18.06
N LYS A 125 7.38 6.76 -18.71
CA LYS A 125 8.66 6.45 -18.04
C LYS A 125 9.30 7.70 -17.45
N SER A 126 9.35 8.79 -18.23
CA SER A 126 9.85 10.08 -17.77
C SER A 126 9.02 10.63 -16.61
N GLY A 127 7.69 10.50 -16.66
CA GLY A 127 6.80 10.91 -15.58
C GLY A 127 6.99 10.11 -14.29
N ILE A 128 7.22 8.79 -14.39
CA ILE A 128 7.54 7.93 -13.25
C ILE A 128 8.87 8.36 -12.62
N ASP A 129 9.89 8.62 -13.43
CA ASP A 129 11.20 9.07 -12.94
C ASP A 129 11.11 10.43 -12.25
N GLU A 130 10.30 11.35 -12.79
CA GLU A 130 10.04 12.63 -12.16
C GLU A 130 9.29 12.47 -10.82
N ALA A 131 8.26 11.62 -10.77
CA ALA A 131 7.51 11.33 -9.55
C ALA A 131 8.43 10.76 -8.45
N LYS A 132 9.30 9.81 -8.80
CA LYS A 132 10.31 9.26 -7.87
C LYS A 132 11.27 10.34 -7.36
N LYS A 133 11.74 11.24 -8.22
CA LYS A 133 12.61 12.35 -7.81
C LYS A 133 11.90 13.29 -6.84
N ARG A 134 10.65 13.65 -7.12
CA ARG A 134 9.83 14.51 -6.24
C ARG A 134 9.59 13.85 -4.89
N HIS A 135 9.27 12.56 -4.89
CA HIS A 135 9.10 11.78 -3.66
C HIS A 135 10.36 11.81 -2.80
N LYS A 136 11.53 11.55 -3.41
CA LYS A 136 12.82 11.61 -2.72
C LYS A 136 13.12 12.99 -2.11
N ILE A 137 12.77 14.08 -2.80
CA ILE A 137 12.92 15.43 -2.25
C ILE A 137 12.07 15.61 -0.98
N VAL A 138 10.84 15.09 -0.97
CA VAL A 138 9.98 15.12 0.23
C VAL A 138 10.60 14.32 1.37
N GLU A 139 11.15 13.13 1.10
CA GLU A 139 11.87 12.33 2.09
C GLU A 139 13.04 13.09 2.72
N GLU A 140 13.86 13.73 1.88
CA GLU A 140 15.01 14.53 2.31
C GLU A 140 14.58 15.73 3.18
N ILE A 141 13.49 16.40 2.82
CA ILE A 141 12.92 17.50 3.62
C ILE A 141 12.46 16.99 4.99
N VAL A 142 11.67 15.91 5.02
CA VAL A 142 11.17 15.32 6.28
C VAL A 142 12.31 14.90 7.19
N GLN A 143 13.36 14.30 6.63
CA GLN A 143 14.55 13.92 7.40
C GLN A 143 15.31 15.13 7.95
N SER A 144 15.47 16.19 7.14
CA SER A 144 16.12 17.42 7.59
C SER A 144 15.38 18.14 8.74
N CYS A 145 14.05 18.00 8.80
CA CYS A 145 13.25 18.52 9.90
C CYS A 145 13.46 17.71 11.19
N LYS A 146 13.68 16.40 11.08
CA LYS A 146 13.99 15.52 12.22
C LYS A 146 15.36 15.87 12.84
N ASP A 147 16.37 16.14 12.02
CA ASP A 147 17.73 16.41 12.50
C ASP A 147 17.88 17.80 13.16
N LYS A 148 16.88 18.68 13.00
CA LYS A 148 16.81 20.02 13.63
C LYS A 148 15.96 20.05 14.90
N SER A 149 15.26 18.95 15.21
CA SER A 149 14.41 18.77 16.40
C SER A 149 15.19 18.11 17.53
#